data_AF-A0AB33IC74-F1
#
_entry.id   AF-A0AB33IC74-F1
#
_cell.length_a   1.000
_cell.length_b   1.000
_cell.length_c   1.000
_cell.angle_alpha   90.00
_cell.angle_beta   90.00
_cell.angle_gamma   90.00
#
_symmetry.space_group_name_H-M   'P 1'
#
loop_
_entity.id
_entity.type
_entity.pdbx_description
1 polymer ?
#
loop_
_entity_poly.entity_id
_entity_poly.type
_entity_poly.pdbx_seq_one_letter_code
_entity_poly.pdbx_strand_id
1 'polypeptide(L)' 'MLSDRESMLRRLHELRSEHRDLDTVIDRLVHEPMDHLQLQRLKKRKLLLKDEIAWIESHLIPDNIA' A
#
# COMPACT_ATOMS: atom_id res chain seq x y z
N MET A 1 14.09 -18.77 -14.57
CA MET A 1 13.95 -17.39 -14.09
C MET A 1 12.48 -17.17 -13.79
N LEU A 2 12.12 -16.64 -12.62
CA LEU A 2 10.74 -16.22 -12.37
C LEU A 2 10.38 -15.15 -13.40
N SER A 3 9.21 -15.23 -14.01
CA SER A 3 8.77 -14.23 -14.98
C SER A 3 8.68 -12.87 -14.26
N ASP A 4 9.06 -11.77 -14.92
CA ASP A 4 8.91 -10.40 -14.39
C ASP A 4 7.47 -10.12 -13.91
N ARG A 5 6.49 -10.81 -14.49
CA ARG A 5 5.09 -10.77 -14.05
C ARG A 5 4.90 -11.39 -12.66
N GLU A 6 5.56 -12.51 -12.36
CA GLU A 6 5.45 -13.17 -11.06
C GLU A 6 6.15 -12.39 -9.95
N SER A 7 7.26 -11.70 -10.25
CA SER A 7 7.91 -10.81 -9.29
C SER A 7 7.03 -9.60 -8.97
N MET A 8 6.40 -9.00 -9.98
CA MET A 8 5.42 -7.91 -9.80
C MET A 8 4.20 -8.37 -8.99
N LEU A 9 3.65 -9.56 -9.24
CA LEU A 9 2.53 -10.10 -8.47
C LEU A 9 2.90 -10.35 -7.00
N ARG A 10 4.10 -10.89 -6.72
CA ARG A 10 4.59 -11.02 -5.35
C ARG A 10 4.72 -9.67 -4.67
N ARG A 11 5.35 -8.70 -5.35
CA ARG A 11 5.49 -7.34 -4.83
C ARG A 11 4.14 -6.69 -4.53
N LEU A 12 3.16 -6.86 -5.43
CA LEU A 12 1.78 -6.39 -5.22
C LEU A 12 1.16 -7.00 -3.97
N HIS A 13 1.35 -8.29 -3.73
CA HIS A 13 0.84 -8.96 -2.54
C HIS A 13 1.48 -8.41 -1.25
N GLU A 14 2.81 -8.23 -1.26
CA GLU A 14 3.54 -7.64 -0.12
C GLU A 14 3.04 -6.23 0.20
N LEU A 15 2.94 -5.37 -0.82
CA LEU A 15 2.48 -3.99 -0.64
C LEU A 15 1.04 -3.94 -0.11
N ARG A 16 0.16 -4.80 -0.61
CA ARG A 16 -1.23 -4.90 -0.12
C ARG A 16 -1.29 -5.38 1.34
N SER A 17 -0.41 -6.29 1.75
CA SER A 17 -0.29 -6.70 3.15
C SER A 17 0.16 -5.53 4.02
N GLU A 18 1.27 -4.87 3.65
CA GLU A 18 1.81 -3.73 4.40
C GLU A 18 0.79 -2.58 4.50
N HIS A 19 0.05 -2.30 3.44
CA HIS A 19 -1.02 -1.30 3.44
C HIS A 19 -2.13 -1.65 4.44
N ARG A 20 -2.52 -2.92 4.55
CA ARG A 20 -3.54 -3.39 5.50
C ARG A 20 -3.04 -3.32 6.95
N ASP A 21 -1.78 -3.68 7.18
CA ASP A 21 -1.16 -3.60 8.50
C ASP A 21 -1.07 -2.15 8.96
N LEU A 22 -0.66 -1.24 8.07
CA LEU A 22 -0.66 0.20 8.36
C LEU A 22 -2.06 0.73 8.67
N ASP A 23 -3.10 0.22 8.03
CA ASP A 23 -4.47 0.62 8.33
C ASP A 23 -4.87 0.26 9.75
N THR A 24 -4.53 -0.95 10.17
CA THR A 24 -4.78 -1.43 11.54
C THR A 24 -4.02 -0.60 12.58
N VAL A 25 -2.79 -0.21 12.27
CA VAL A 25 -1.98 0.67 13.15
C VAL A 25 -2.60 2.07 13.22
N ILE A 26 -2.99 2.65 12.07
CA ILE A 26 -3.63 3.97 12.01
C ILE A 26 -4.94 4.00 12.80
N ASP A 27 -5.76 2.96 12.70
CA ASP A 27 -7.04 2.85 13.41
C ASP A 27 -6.85 2.89 14.94
N ARG A 28 -5.84 2.16 15.44
CA ARG A 28 -5.46 2.18 16.86
C ARG A 28 -4.98 3.56 17.29
N LEU A 29 -4.09 4.19 16.50
CA LEU A 29 -3.50 5.49 16.83
C LEU A 29 -4.50 6.65 16.70
N VAL A 30 -5.59 6.50 15.95
CA VAL A 30 -6.60 7.56 15.81
C VAL A 30 -7.27 7.90 17.14
N HIS A 31 -7.30 6.94 18.07
CA HIS A 31 -7.88 7.10 19.40
C HIS A 31 -6.88 7.67 20.43
N GLU A 32 -5.61 7.85 20.06
CA GLU A 32 -4.54 8.34 20.93
C GLU A 32 -4.31 9.86 20.72
N PRO A 33 -4.56 10.71 21.73
CA PRO A 33 -4.56 12.17 21.56
C PRO A 33 -3.17 12.81 21.38
N MET A 34 -2.08 12.07 21.63
CA MET A 34 -0.72 12.62 21.60
C MET A 34 0.04 12.33 20.29
N ASP A 35 -0.50 11.48 19.41
CA ASP A 35 0.25 10.90 18.29
C ASP A 35 -0.07 11.51 16.92
N HIS A 36 -0.56 12.75 16.87
CA HIS A 36 -1.01 13.39 15.62
C HIS A 36 0.09 13.43 14.53
N LEU A 37 1.35 13.69 14.89
CA LEU A 37 2.47 13.69 13.94
C LEU A 37 2.77 12.28 13.41
N GLN A 38 2.71 11.28 14.28
CA GLN A 38 2.90 9.88 13.91
C GLN A 38 1.77 9.42 12.99
N LEU A 39 0.53 9.77 13.32
CA LEU A 39 -0.65 9.51 12.50
C LEU A 39 -0.52 10.14 11.10
N GLN A 40 -0.05 11.38 11.01
CA GLN A 40 0.22 12.04 9.72
C GLN A 40 1.29 11.31 8.90
N ARG A 41 2.39 10.88 9.52
CA ARG A 41 3.45 10.11 8.86
C ARG A 41 2.94 8.77 8.34
N LEU A 42 2.16 8.04 9.14
CA LEU A 42 1.58 6.76 8.77
C LEU A 42 0.57 6.91 7.61
N LYS A 43 -0.31 7.91 7.67
CA LYS A 43 -1.25 8.23 6.57
C LYS A 43 -0.52 8.56 5.28
N LYS A 44 0.58 9.33 5.35
CA LYS A 44 1.42 9.63 4.18
C LYS A 44 2.05 8.34 3.60
N ARG A 45 2.58 7.46 4.45
CA ARG A 45 3.13 6.18 4.01
C ARG A 45 2.05 5.28 3.38
N LYS A 46 0.85 5.21 3.98
CA LYS A 46 -0.29 4.48 3.44
C LYS A 46 -0.67 5.00 2.05
N LEU A 47 -0.67 6.31 1.82
CA LEU A 47 -0.93 6.91 0.52
C LEU A 47 0.11 6.48 -0.52
N LEU A 48 1.41 6.54 -0.19
CA LEU A 48 2.48 6.10 -1.09
C LEU A 48 2.36 4.62 -1.48
N LEU A 49 2.03 3.74 -0.52
CA LEU A 49 1.80 2.33 -0.82
C LEU A 49 0.60 2.13 -1.74
N LYS A 50 -0.49 2.90 -1.53
CA LYS A 50 -1.67 2.85 -2.41
C LYS A 50 -1.30 3.26 -3.84
N ASP A 51 -0.49 4.31 -4.00
CA ASP A 51 -0.03 4.77 -5.31
C ASP A 51 0.88 3.73 -5.99
N GLU A 52 1.80 3.10 -5.24
CA GLU A 52 2.66 2.02 -5.74
C GLU A 52 1.84 0.78 -6.15
N ILE A 53 0.84 0.39 -5.35
CA ILE A 53 -0.10 -0.69 -5.66
C ILE A 53 -0.83 -0.39 -6.97
N ALA A 54 -1.41 0.82 -7.11
CA ALA A 54 -2.15 1.21 -8.31
C ALA A 54 -1.25 1.23 -9.55
N TRP A 55 0.00 1.66 -9.40
CA TRP A 55 0.99 1.63 -10.48
C TRP A 55 1.29 0.19 -10.92
N ILE A 56 1.58 -0.72 -9.98
CA ILE A 56 1.84 -2.13 -10.31
C ILE A 56 0.61 -2.81 -10.91
N GLU A 57 -0.59 -2.54 -10.37
CA GLU A 57 -1.85 -3.06 -10.91
C GLU A 57 -2.06 -2.62 -12.35
N SER A 58 -1.81 -1.34 -12.65
CA SER A 58 -1.90 -0.80 -14.02
C SER A 58 -0.88 -1.43 -14.97
N HIS A 59 0.32 -1.75 -14.50
CA HIS A 59 1.35 -2.43 -15.31
C HIS A 59 1.05 -3.91 -15.52
N LEU A 60 0.35 -4.55 -14.59
CA LEU A 60 -0.06 -5.96 -14.66
C LEU A 60 -1.36 -6.18 -15.45
N ILE A 61 -2.22 -5.16 -15.53
CA ILE A 61 -3.48 -5.13 -16.26
C ILE A 61 -3.32 -4.13 -17.42
N PRO A 62 -2.64 -4.47 -18.52
CA PRO A 62 -2.40 -3.54 -19.61
C PRO A 62 -3.66 -3.08 -20.38
N ASP A 63 -4.89 -3.48 -20.00
CA ASP A 63 -6.05 -3.34 -20.91
C ASP A 63 -7.44 -3.26 -20.23
N ASN A 64 -7.63 -2.58 -19.08
CA ASN A 64 -9.00 -2.52 -18.52
C ASN A 64 -9.39 -1.31 -17.65
N ILE A 65 -8.78 -0.14 -17.85
CA ILE A 65 -9.37 1.12 -17.38
C ILE A 65 -9.22 2.16 -18.50
N ALA A 66 -10.33 2.37 -19.20
CA ALA A 66 -10.59 3.49 -20.10
C ALA A 66 -10.60 4.84 -19.36
#